data_AF-A0A257PIF4-F1
#
_entry.id   AF-A0A257PIF4-F1
#
_cell.length_a   1.000
_cell.length_b   1.000
_cell.length_c   1.000
_cell.angle_alpha   90.00
_cell.angle_beta   90.00
_cell.angle_gamma   90.00
#
_symmetry.space_group_name_H-M   'P 1'
#
loop_
_entity.id
_entity.type
_entity.pdbx_description
1 polymer ?
#
loop_
_entity_poly.entity_id
_entity_poly.type
_entity_poly.pdbx_seq_one_letter_code
_entity_poly.pdbx_strand_id
1 'polypeptide(L)' 'MSTTTLFKPLQVGALELPNRLIMAPLTRSRASQPGDIPNAMNATYYAQRASAGLI' A
#
# COMPACT_ATOMS: atom_id res chain seq x y z
N MET A 1 -9.45 16.79 -17.20
CA MET A 1 -8.00 16.58 -16.98
C MET A 1 -7.66 15.16 -17.39
N SER A 2 -6.62 14.97 -18.21
CA SER A 2 -6.23 13.64 -18.69
C SER A 2 -5.48 12.88 -17.60
N THR A 3 -6.08 11.80 -17.08
CA THR A 3 -5.55 10.97 -15.98
C THR A 3 -4.49 9.97 -16.44
N THR A 4 -4.08 10.03 -17.72
CA THR A 4 -3.27 8.99 -18.37
C THR A 4 -1.93 8.73 -17.67
N THR A 5 -1.32 9.73 -17.01
CA THR A 5 -0.01 9.54 -16.35
C THR A 5 -0.11 8.75 -15.04
N LEU A 6 -1.20 8.88 -14.28
CA LEU A 6 -1.34 8.22 -12.97
C LEU A 6 -1.37 6.69 -13.09
N PHE A 7 -1.91 6.18 -14.19
CA PHE A 7 -2.04 4.74 -14.44
C PHE A 7 -0.88 4.15 -15.24
N LYS A 8 0.17 4.94 -15.54
CA LYS A 8 1.37 4.44 -16.21
C LYS A 8 2.36 3.83 -15.21
N PRO A 9 3.15 2.83 -15.63
CA PRO A 9 4.23 2.30 -14.82
C PRO A 9 5.23 3.37 -14.37
N LEU A 10 5.95 3.04 -13.29
CA LEU A 10 6.99 3.88 -12.69
C LEU A 10 8.11 3.01 -12.10
N GLN A 11 9.35 3.28 -12.50
CA GLN A 11 10.53 2.69 -11.86
C GLN A 11 10.82 3.42 -10.53
N VAL A 12 10.94 2.66 -9.43
CA VAL A 12 11.30 3.15 -8.10
C VAL A 12 12.40 2.26 -7.52
N GLY A 13 13.64 2.74 -7.58
CA GLY A 13 14.80 1.93 -7.19
C GLY A 13 14.87 0.65 -8.02
N ALA A 14 14.88 -0.51 -7.36
CA ALA A 14 14.90 -1.82 -7.99
C ALA A 14 13.51 -2.33 -8.43
N LEU A 15 12.41 -1.61 -8.13
CA LEU A 15 11.05 -2.05 -8.37
C LEU A 15 10.42 -1.33 -9.57
N GLU A 16 9.70 -2.07 -10.41
CA GLU A 16 8.79 -1.51 -11.41
C GLU A 16 7.36 -1.55 -10.85
N LEU A 17 6.74 -0.38 -10.64
CA LEU A 17 5.38 -0.27 -10.14
C LEU A 17 4.39 -0.22 -11.31
N PRO A 18 3.23 -0.89 -11.23
CA PRO A 18 2.25 -0.92 -12.33
C PRO A 18 1.52 0.42 -12.53
N ASN A 19 1.50 1.29 -11.52
CA ASN A 19 0.87 2.59 -11.55
C ASN A 19 1.50 3.54 -10.51
N ARG A 20 1.09 4.80 -10.51
CA ARG A 20 1.62 5.88 -9.64
C ARG A 20 0.71 6.19 -8.45
N LEU A 21 -0.25 5.31 -8.14
CA LEU A 21 -1.14 5.45 -7.00
C LEU A 21 -0.51 4.77 -5.79
N ILE A 22 0.02 5.57 -4.87
CA ILE A 22 0.76 5.10 -3.70
C ILE A 22 -0.13 5.24 -2.47
N MET A 23 -0.14 4.21 -1.62
CA MET A 23 -0.79 4.32 -0.31
C MET A 23 0.12 5.06 0.66
N ALA A 24 -0.35 6.19 1.18
CA ALA A 24 0.38 6.91 2.23
C ALA A 24 0.51 6.04 3.51
N PRO A 25 1.57 6.23 4.31
CA PRO A 25 1.68 5.58 5.61
C PRO A 25 0.61 6.12 6.56
N LEU A 26 -0.18 5.22 7.13
CA LEU A 26 -1.32 5.57 7.99
C LEU A 26 -1.31 4.75 9.28
N THR A 27 -1.08 5.40 10.43
CA THR A 27 -1.22 4.75 11.74
C THR A 27 -2.67 4.37 11.98
N ARG A 28 -2.95 3.09 12.22
CA ARG A 28 -4.30 2.57 12.45
C ARG A 28 -4.58 2.10 13.87
N SER A 29 -3.54 1.96 14.71
CA SER A 29 -3.63 1.52 16.11
C SER A 29 -4.42 0.22 16.32
N ARG A 30 -4.18 -0.79 15.46
CA ARG A 30 -4.89 -2.08 15.46
C ARG A 30 -3.98 -3.29 15.70
N ALA A 31 -2.76 -3.07 16.20
CA ALA A 31 -1.90 -4.16 16.63
C ALA A 31 -2.47 -4.80 17.90
N SER A 32 -2.27 -6.10 18.07
CA SER A 32 -2.67 -6.83 19.27
C SER A 32 -1.86 -6.36 20.48
N GLN A 33 -2.50 -6.32 21.66
CA GLN A 33 -1.86 -5.99 22.93
C GLN A 33 -1.99 -7.16 23.92
N PRO A 34 -0.98 -7.38 24.78
CA PRO A 34 0.31 -6.69 24.81
C PRO A 34 1.25 -7.09 23.65
N GLY A 35 2.25 -6.28 23.36
CA GLY A 35 3.38 -6.65 22.49
C GLY A 35 3.36 -6.10 21.07
N ASP A 36 2.41 -5.23 20.72
CA ASP A 36 2.39 -4.50 19.44
C ASP A 36 2.45 -5.40 18.19
N ILE A 37 1.82 -6.57 18.26
CA ILE A 37 1.94 -7.62 17.24
C ILE A 37 0.86 -7.46 16.15
N PRO A 38 1.21 -7.37 14.86
CA PRO A 38 0.24 -7.42 13.78
C PRO A 38 -0.54 -8.75 13.78
N ASN A 39 -1.82 -8.70 13.41
CA ASN A 39 -2.70 -9.87 13.36
C ASN A 39 -3.37 -10.03 11.99
N ALA A 40 -4.26 -11.03 11.86
CA ALA A 40 -4.95 -11.35 10.61
C ALA A 40 -5.75 -10.17 10.02
N MET A 41 -6.21 -9.23 10.85
CA MET A 41 -6.89 -8.02 10.38
C MET A 41 -5.93 -7.08 9.65
N ASN A 42 -4.69 -6.93 10.12
CA ASN A 42 -3.67 -6.12 9.44
C ASN A 42 -3.34 -6.70 8.06
N ALA A 43 -3.15 -8.02 7.97
CA ALA A 43 -2.88 -8.71 6.71
C ALA A 43 -4.03 -8.52 5.71
N THR A 44 -5.27 -8.79 6.14
CA THR A 44 -6.47 -8.59 5.31
C THR A 44 -6.59 -7.15 4.82
N TYR A 45 -6.31 -6.18 5.69
CA TYR A 45 -6.38 -4.75 5.37
C TYR A 45 -5.44 -4.34 4.23
N TYR A 46 -4.20 -4.84 4.23
CA TYR A 46 -3.22 -4.57 3.18
C TYR A 46 -3.48 -5.37 1.90
N ALA A 47 -3.90 -6.64 2.03
CA ALA A 47 -4.25 -7.47 0.88
C ALA A 47 -5.37 -6.84 0.03
N GLN A 48 -6.39 -6.25 0.68
CA GLN A 48 -7.47 -5.52 0.01
C GLN A 48 -7.00 -4.30 -0.80
N ARG A 49 -5.79 -3.78 -0.56
CA ARG A 49 -5.24 -2.57 -1.17
C ARG A 49 -4.05 -2.83 -2.08
N ALA A 50 -3.66 -4.08 -2.25
CA ALA A 50 -2.47 -4.49 -3.00
C ALA A 50 -2.48 -4.09 -4.50
N SER A 51 -3.56 -3.50 -5.01
CA SER A 51 -3.61 -2.90 -6.35
C SER A 51 -2.95 -1.51 -6.43
N ALA A 52 -2.66 -0.87 -5.29
CA ALA A 52 -1.81 0.31 -5.25
C ALA A 52 -0.43 -0.03 -5.83
N GLY A 53 0.19 0.93 -6.51
CA GLY A 53 1.54 0.75 -7.05
C GLY A 53 2.55 0.39 -5.97
N LEU A 54 2.43 1.01 -4.79
CA LEU A 54 3.24 0.71 -3.61
C LEU A 54 2.43 0.99 -2.34
N ILE A 55 2.69 0.19 -1.30
CA ILE A 55 2.23 0.36 0.09
C ILE A 55 3.43 0.18 1.01
#